data_AF-A0A382U0B7-F1
#
_entry.id   AF-A0A382U0B7-F1
#
_cell.length_a   1.000
_cell.length_b   1.000
_cell.length_c   1.000
_cell.angle_alpha   90.00
_cell.angle_beta   90.00
_cell.angle_gamma   90.00
#
_symmetry.space_group_name_H-M   'P 1'
#
loop_
_entity.id
_entity.type
_entity.pdbx_description
1 polymer ?
#
loop_
_entity_poly.entity_id
_entity_poly.type
_entity_poly.pdbx_seq_one_letter_code
_entity_poly.pdbx_strand_id
1 'polypeptide(L)'
;MNDPILVWGGGAIGGTMAAYWARAGLDVLIVDIEAEHVKVCRTGGLKITGPVEAFDVIVPATVPDQLDGQFSRIVLAVKAQHTSRAVQ
;
A
#
# COMPACT_ATOMS: atom_id res chain seq x y z
N MET A 1 15.89 -3.68 12.24
CA MET A 1 15.01 -2.64 11.68
C MET A 1 14.04 -3.35 10.77
N ASN A 2 12.75 -3.05 10.86
CA ASN A 2 11.77 -3.59 9.92
C ASN A 2 12.09 -3.01 8.53
N ASP A 3 12.14 -3.89 7.51
CA ASP A 3 12.42 -3.56 6.11
C ASP A 3 11.15 -3.90 5.31
N PRO A 4 10.10 -3.07 5.41
CA PRO A 4 8.81 -3.38 4.80
C PRO A 4 8.92 -3.36 3.28
N ILE A 5 8.05 -4.12 2.62
CA ILE A 5 7.78 -3.93 1.19
C ILE A 5 6.95 -2.66 1.06
N LEU A 6 7.54 -1.61 0.48
CA LEU A 6 6.85 -0.34 0.27
C LEU A 6 6.02 -0.43 -1.01
N VAL A 7 4.70 -0.24 -0.90
CA VAL A 7 3.79 -0.22 -2.05
C VAL A 7 3.39 1.22 -2.32
N TRP A 8 3.98 1.82 -3.36
CA TRP A 8 3.70 3.19 -3.76
C TRP A 8 2.50 3.24 -4.71
N GLY A 9 1.36 3.68 -4.20
CA GLY A 9 0.04 3.65 -4.84
C GLY A 9 -0.83 2.53 -4.27
N GLY A 10 -1.84 2.88 -3.47
CA GLY A 10 -2.76 1.95 -2.81
C GLY A 10 -4.00 1.60 -3.63
N GLY A 11 -4.09 2.01 -4.90
CA GLY A 11 -5.21 1.68 -5.78
C GLY A 11 -5.35 0.17 -6.06
N ALA A 12 -6.25 -0.22 -6.96
CA ALA A 12 -6.64 -1.63 -7.16
C ALA A 12 -5.47 -2.65 -7.20
N ILE A 13 -4.41 -2.37 -7.96
CA ILE A 13 -3.25 -3.29 -8.06
C ILE A 13 -2.44 -3.30 -6.76
N GLY A 14 -1.96 -2.12 -6.32
CA GLY A 14 -1.10 -2.02 -5.13
C GLY A 14 -1.82 -2.43 -3.84
N GLY A 15 -3.08 -2.03 -3.67
CA GLY A 15 -3.92 -2.44 -2.56
C GLY A 15 -4.14 -3.95 -2.52
N THR A 16 -4.39 -4.60 -3.67
CA THR A 16 -4.51 -6.06 -3.72
C THR A 16 -3.20 -6.74 -3.30
N MET A 17 -2.06 -6.33 -3.87
CA MET A 17 -0.76 -6.89 -3.51
C MET A 17 -0.47 -6.73 -2.02
N ALA A 18 -0.69 -5.52 -1.48
CA ALA A 18 -0.47 -5.22 -0.07
C ALA A 18 -1.39 -6.03 0.84
N ALA A 19 -2.67 -6.20 0.48
CA ALA A 19 -3.62 -6.98 1.26
C ALA A 19 -3.20 -8.46 1.37
N TYR A 20 -2.81 -9.08 0.26
CA TYR A 20 -2.36 -10.48 0.27
C TYR A 20 -1.03 -10.65 1.01
N TRP A 21 -0.09 -9.72 0.87
CA TRP A 21 1.17 -9.76 1.60
C TRP A 21 1.00 -9.56 3.10
N ALA A 22 0.17 -8.60 3.52
CA ALA A 22 -0.18 -8.42 4.92
C ALA A 22 -0.82 -9.69 5.51
N ARG A 23 -1.75 -10.31 4.77
CA ARG A 23 -2.39 -11.56 5.19
C ARG A 23 -1.42 -12.73 5.28
N ALA A 24 -0.37 -12.73 4.46
CA ALA A 24 0.71 -13.71 4.52
C ALA A 24 1.72 -13.44 5.66
N GLY A 25 1.51 -12.39 6.46
CA GLY A 25 2.41 -12.02 7.56
C GLY A 25 3.68 -11.30 7.12
N LEU A 26 3.74 -10.83 5.88
CA LEU A 26 4.85 -9.99 5.40
C LEU A 26 4.68 -8.56 5.91
N ASP A 27 5.81 -7.91 6.19
CA ASP A 27 5.82 -6.49 6.55
C ASP A 27 5.63 -5.64 5.30
N VAL A 28 4.56 -4.85 5.27
CA VAL A 28 4.14 -4.06 4.12
C VAL A 28 3.63 -2.70 4.58
N LEU A 29 4.00 -1.67 3.83
CA LEU A 29 3.54 -0.29 4.03
C LEU A 29 3.03 0.28 2.71
N ILE A 30 1.78 0.72 2.70
CA ILE A 30 1.19 1.44 1.56
C ILE A 30 1.55 2.92 1.65
N VAL A 31 1.92 3.52 0.53
CA VAL A 31 2.05 4.98 0.37
C VAL A 31 1.00 5.44 -0.63
N ASP A 32 0.10 6.32 -0.23
CA ASP A 32 -0.95 6.85 -1.11
C ASP A 32 -1.16 8.35 -0.88
N ILE A 33 -1.48 9.10 -1.94
CA ILE A 33 -1.74 10.53 -1.87
C ILE A 33 -3.12 10.84 -1.29
N GLU A 34 -4.06 9.89 -1.38
CA GLU A 34 -5.43 10.05 -0.89
C GLU A 34 -5.49 9.80 0.62
N ALA A 35 -5.47 10.88 1.42
CA ALA A 35 -5.40 10.81 2.89
C ALA A 35 -6.56 10.01 3.52
N GLU A 36 -7.77 10.10 2.97
CA GLU A 36 -8.91 9.29 3.44
C GLU A 36 -8.71 7.80 3.12
N HIS A 37 -8.13 7.46 1.96
CA HIS A 37 -7.80 6.09 1.63
C HIS A 37 -6.75 5.52 2.59
N VAL A 38 -5.69 6.29 2.89
CA VAL A 38 -4.66 5.95 3.90
C VAL A 38 -5.29 5.69 5.27
N LYS A 39 -6.20 6.58 5.71
CA LYS A 39 -6.90 6.45 6.99
C LYS A 39 -7.76 5.19 7.04
N VAL A 40 -8.49 4.87 5.97
CA VAL A 40 -9.29 3.65 5.89
C VAL A 40 -8.39 2.42 5.95
N CYS A 41 -7.30 2.35 5.18
CA CYS A 41 -6.39 1.21 5.16
C CYS A 41 -5.88 0.81 6.56
N ARG A 42 -5.51 1.80 7.39
CA ARG A 42 -4.96 1.57 8.74
C ARG A 42 -5.98 1.47 9.87
N THR A 43 -7.28 1.68 9.60
CA THR A 43 -8.34 1.61 10.63
C THR A 43 -9.44 0.62 10.26
N GLY A 44 -10.11 0.81 9.13
CA GLY A 44 -11.16 -0.07 8.61
C GLY A 44 -10.64 -1.23 7.77
N GLY A 45 -9.40 -1.13 7.28
CA GLY A 45 -8.77 -2.14 6.42
C GLY A 45 -9.16 -2.03 4.95
N LEU A 46 -8.35 -2.69 4.12
CA LEU A 46 -8.66 -2.96 2.72
C LEU A 46 -9.68 -4.09 2.65
N LYS A 47 -10.71 -3.89 1.82
CA LYS A 47 -11.72 -4.91 1.51
C LYS A 47 -11.39 -5.53 0.16
N ILE A 48 -10.97 -6.78 0.17
CA ILE A 48 -10.77 -7.57 -1.03
C ILE A 48 -12.08 -8.30 -1.34
N THR A 49 -12.55 -8.17 -2.57
CA THR A 49 -13.76 -8.83 -3.06
C THR A 49 -13.46 -9.47 -4.41
N GLY A 50 -14.13 -10.59 -4.70
CA GLY A 50 -13.96 -11.27 -5.97
C GLY A 50 -14.52 -12.69 -5.94
N PRO A 51 -14.53 -13.37 -7.10
CA PRO A 51 -15.05 -14.74 -7.21
C PRO A 51 -14.12 -15.79 -6.58
N VAL A 52 -12.85 -15.44 -6.31
CA VAL A 52 -11.85 -16.35 -5.73
C VAL A 52 -11.88 -16.27 -4.21
N GLU A 53 -11.79 -15.05 -3.66
CA GLU A 53 -11.79 -14.80 -2.23
C GLU A 53 -12.42 -13.44 -1.92
N ALA A 54 -12.94 -13.31 -0.70
CA ALA A 54 -13.37 -12.06 -0.11
C ALA A 54 -12.91 -11.98 1.34
N PHE A 55 -12.22 -10.91 1.71
CA PHE A 55 -11.70 -10.72 3.06
C PHE A 55 -11.32 -9.26 3.31
N ASP A 56 -11.25 -8.91 4.58
CA ASP A 56 -10.77 -7.60 5.02
C ASP A 56 -9.41 -7.76 5.73
N VAL A 57 -8.52 -6.80 5.53
CA VAL A 57 -7.21 -6.78 6.20
C VAL A 57 -6.78 -5.35 6.49
N ILE A 58 -6.37 -5.09 7.73
CA ILE A 58 -5.76 -3.81 8.11
C ILE A 58 -4.33 -3.80 7.59
N VAL A 59 -3.98 -2.77 6.82
CA VAL A 59 -2.64 -2.61 6.27
C VAL A 59 -2.08 -1.26 6.71
N PRO A 60 -0.84 -1.20 7.24
CA PRO A 60 -0.17 0.06 7.48
C PRO A 60 -0.15 0.91 6.21
N ALA A 61 -0.51 2.18 6.35
CA ALA A 61 -0.52 3.11 5.24
C ALA A 61 -0.10 4.50 5.72
N THR A 62 0.56 5.25 4.84
CA THR A 62 0.99 6.63 5.08
C THR A 62 0.83 7.48 3.81
N VAL A 63 0.84 8.80 3.98
CA VAL A 63 0.96 9.74 2.86
C VAL A 63 2.44 10.01 2.55
N PRO A 64 2.82 10.39 1.32
CA PRO A 64 4.21 10.66 0.95
C PRO A 64 4.93 11.63 1.90
N ASP A 65 4.26 12.71 2.31
CA ASP A 65 4.84 13.77 3.16
C ASP A 65 5.16 13.30 4.60
N GLN A 66 4.66 12.12 5.00
CA GLN A 66 4.91 11.52 6.31
C GLN A 66 5.83 10.30 6.23
N LEU A 67 6.34 9.97 5.04
CA LEU A 67 7.29 8.90 4.84
C LEU A 67 8.71 9.47 4.90
N ASP A 68 9.53 8.88 5.75
CA ASP A 68 10.97 9.16 5.84
C ASP A 68 11.75 7.84 5.93
N GLY A 69 12.99 7.86 5.44
CA GLY A 69 13.91 6.72 5.49
C GLY A 69 14.24 6.08 4.13
N GLN A 70 14.97 4.96 4.20
CA GLN A 70 15.41 4.19 3.05
C GLN A 70 14.77 2.81 3.04
N PHE A 71 14.35 2.35 1.87
CA PHE A 71 13.63 1.08 1.70
C PHE A 71 14.35 0.22 0.66
N SER A 72 14.54 -1.06 0.96
CA SER A 72 15.23 -1.98 0.02
C SER A 72 14.31 -2.49 -1.09
N ARG A 73 12.99 -2.46 -0.86
CA ARG A 73 11.96 -2.97 -1.78
C ARG A 73 10.83 -1.96 -1.93
N ILE A 74 10.67 -1.46 -3.15
CA ILE A 74 9.59 -0.54 -3.51
C ILE A 74 8.86 -1.08 -4.73
N VAL A 75 7.54 -1.17 -4.65
CA VAL A 75 6.65 -1.51 -5.76
C VAL A 75 5.94 -0.25 -6.19
N LEU A 76 6.23 0.23 -7.40
CA LEU A 76 5.52 1.36 -8.00
C LEU A 76 4.22 0.85 -8.66
N ALA A 77 3.09 1.09 -8.00
CA ALA A 77 1.75 0.71 -8.44
C ALA A 77 0.88 1.92 -8.78
N VAL A 78 1.50 2.98 -9.33
CA VAL A 78 0.83 4.19 -9.80
C VAL A 78 0.45 4.11 -11.28
N LYS A 79 -0.51 4.92 -11.72
CA LYS A 79 -0.79 5.10 -13.15
C LYS A 79 0.44 5.70 -13.84
N ALA A 80 0.68 5.31 -15.10
CA ALA A 80 1.88 5.67 -15.84
C ALA A 80 2.23 7.17 -15.81
N GLN A 81 1.22 8.05 -15.97
CA GLN A 81 1.40 9.51 -15.94
C GLN A 81 1.83 10.09 -14.59
N HIS A 82 1.79 9.32 -13.50
CA HIS A 82 2.21 9.74 -12.16
C HIS A 82 3.60 9.19 -11.78
N THR A 83 4.18 8.31 -12.59
CA THR A 83 5.47 7.66 -12.29
C THR A 83 6.58 8.66 -12.04
N SER A 84 6.74 9.68 -12.88
CA SER A 84 7.81 10.67 -12.74
C SER A 84 7.74 11.45 -11.43
N ARG A 85 6.55 11.67 -10.87
CA ARG A 85 6.37 12.31 -9.56
C ARG A 85 6.65 11.35 -8.40
N ALA A 86 6.42 10.05 -8.60
CA ALA A 86 6.59 9.03 -7.58
C ALA A 86 8.07 8.65 -7.33
N VAL A 87 8.97 8.98 -8.26
CA VAL A 87 10.40 8.60 -8.20
C VAL A 87 11.34 9.80 -7.95
N GLN A 88 10.78 10.94 -7.54
CA GLN A 88 11.53 12.12 -7.11
C GLN A 88 11.80 12.03 -5.62
#